data_AF-A0A7S1XWX3-F1
#
_entry.id   AF-A0A7S1XWX3-F1
#
_cell.length_a   1.000
_cell.length_b   1.000
_cell.length_c   1.000
_cell.angle_alpha   90.00
_cell.angle_beta   90.00
_cell.angle_gamma   90.00
#
_symmetry.space_group_name_H-M   'P 1'
#
loop_
_entity.id
_entity.type
_entity.pdbx_description
1 polymer ?
#
loop_
_entity_poly.entity_id
_entity_poly.type
_entity_poly.pdbx_seq_one_letter_code
_entity_poly.pdbx_strand_id
1 'polypeptide(L)'
;MPSEVVEQELWCIYTFYTLHTNALGPETMALSQLVRFCRDCQIFSPAFTREQLNIYCAKETRKLKRGNMKYSPATKRSKPLQMTYGNFLNVLMAISPQVYPEDGDFAFRRLLLENVLPLAGRRVVTNLENELNHFSVIDTMERFKAGLHGVFQFYADVATRRRMYEESDIARARRMDGNQMGQVVVTSRRASMQITENKHKIGFVEYVKFCQDFGFCVFSELTKPDCGDAFLDCTKLQANGDRAADLDYAGFKECMLRLALSAYRKAAEGTSVTSKLKALFLNMYKYINNPTGAGAAIDNHQRRDFAGSKGGDLNICGCAMFNQIMRVVWEEDDFADYLEEGNLDCLAGDNVLQRVLGETDSQGQVRRQSVIIAKWENEQNVPESPGRARPASTPTQSPANAANNRVPLAKKKAADEVTSRNSESTITADQLCSLFRERPEITDMLANEIQEMDA
;
A
#
# COMPACT_ATOMS: atom_id res chain seq x y z
N MET A 1 -25.54 4.51 12.68
CA MET A 1 -25.06 5.09 11.42
C MET A 1 -23.82 6.01 11.55
N PRO A 2 -23.50 6.67 12.68
CA PRO A 2 -22.32 7.55 12.78
C PRO A 2 -21.05 6.87 13.30
N SER A 3 -21.12 5.63 13.81
CA SER A 3 -19.91 4.88 14.16
C SER A 3 -19.03 4.60 12.94
N GLU A 4 -19.64 4.36 11.78
CA GLU A 4 -18.93 4.07 10.53
C GLU A 4 -18.23 5.34 9.99
N VAL A 5 -18.87 6.50 10.13
CA VAL A 5 -18.27 7.79 9.75
C VAL A 5 -17.05 8.09 10.62
N VAL A 6 -17.18 8.00 11.94
CA VAL A 6 -16.06 8.25 12.87
C VAL A 6 -14.93 7.25 12.64
N GLU A 7 -15.24 5.97 12.41
CA GLU A 7 -14.22 4.96 12.11
C GLU A 7 -13.49 5.26 10.79
N GLN A 8 -14.22 5.72 9.77
CA GLN A 8 -13.61 6.12 8.50
C GLN A 8 -12.71 7.35 8.68
N GLU A 9 -13.12 8.35 9.46
CA GLU A 9 -12.29 9.53 9.72
C GLU A 9 -11.01 9.17 10.49
N LEU A 10 -11.12 8.32 11.52
CA LEU A 10 -9.97 7.81 12.25
C LEU A 10 -9.04 6.99 11.36
N TRP A 11 -9.59 6.23 10.41
CA TRP A 11 -8.82 5.50 9.40
C TRP A 11 -8.11 6.46 8.45
N CYS A 12 -8.76 7.52 7.99
CA CYS A 12 -8.16 8.58 7.16
C CYS A 12 -6.98 9.26 7.87
N ILE A 13 -7.15 9.60 9.15
CA ILE A 13 -6.08 10.17 9.98
C ILE A 13 -4.93 9.17 10.12
N TYR A 14 -5.22 7.92 10.50
CA TYR A 14 -4.19 6.89 10.65
C TYR A 14 -3.37 6.74 9.37
N THR A 15 -4.05 6.57 8.23
CA THR A 15 -3.41 6.32 6.94
C THR A 15 -2.65 7.53 6.40
N PHE A 16 -3.10 8.75 6.70
CA PHE A 16 -2.35 9.96 6.40
C PHE A 16 -0.93 9.89 6.99
N TYR A 17 -0.78 9.57 8.28
CA TYR A 17 0.55 9.51 8.90
C TYR A 17 1.40 8.32 8.42
N THR A 18 0.78 7.18 8.11
CA THR A 18 1.52 6.01 7.62
C THR A 18 2.03 6.22 6.19
N LEU A 19 1.22 6.80 5.29
CA LEU A 19 1.59 7.08 3.91
C LEU A 19 2.76 8.06 3.78
N HIS A 20 2.74 9.16 4.54
CA HIS A 20 3.75 10.21 4.46
C HIS A 20 5.14 9.78 4.92
N THR A 21 5.24 8.62 5.57
CA THR A 21 6.51 8.13 6.13
C THR A 21 6.92 6.79 5.50
N ASN A 22 5.94 5.91 5.24
CA ASN A 22 6.14 4.63 4.57
C ASN A 22 4.99 4.37 3.58
N ALA A 23 5.02 5.06 2.45
CA ALA A 23 4.06 4.87 1.36
C ALA A 23 4.01 3.43 0.81
N LEU A 24 5.01 2.59 1.08
CA LEU A 24 5.02 1.19 0.65
C LEU A 24 4.28 0.26 1.62
N GLY A 25 3.86 0.75 2.80
CA GLY A 25 3.19 -0.06 3.82
C GLY A 25 2.35 0.78 4.79
N PRO A 26 1.19 1.30 4.34
CA PRO A 26 0.29 2.13 5.13
C PRO A 26 -0.46 1.36 6.22
N GLU A 27 -0.46 0.02 6.15
CA GLU A 27 -1.11 -0.84 7.14
C GLU A 27 -0.49 -0.74 8.53
N THR A 28 0.74 -0.23 8.64
CA THR A 28 1.46 -0.16 9.92
C THR A 28 2.00 1.22 10.21
N MET A 29 1.76 1.69 11.43
CA MET A 29 2.32 2.93 11.96
C MET A 29 3.56 2.67 12.81
N ALA A 30 4.61 3.46 12.59
CA ALA A 30 5.80 3.44 13.45
C ALA A 30 5.60 4.35 14.68
N LEU A 31 6.28 4.05 15.78
CA LEU A 31 6.20 4.87 17.00
C LEU A 31 6.56 6.36 16.77
N SER A 32 7.53 6.64 15.88
CA SER A 32 7.89 8.02 15.52
C SER A 32 6.73 8.77 14.85
N GLN A 33 5.91 8.07 14.07
CA GLN A 33 4.73 8.64 13.41
C GLN A 33 3.63 8.90 14.43
N LEU A 34 3.39 7.97 15.36
CA LEU A 34 2.44 8.18 16.45
C LEU A 34 2.83 9.38 17.31
N VAL A 35 4.12 9.53 17.64
CA VAL A 35 4.62 10.69 18.38
C VAL A 35 4.35 11.99 17.61
N ARG A 36 4.56 11.99 16.28
CA ARG A 36 4.23 13.14 15.44
C ARG A 36 2.73 13.44 15.47
N PHE A 37 1.90 12.41 15.30
CA PHE A 37 0.45 12.51 15.41
C PHE A 37 0.01 13.11 16.77
N CYS A 38 0.49 12.57 17.89
CA CYS A 38 0.12 13.07 19.22
C CYS A 38 0.56 14.53 19.43
N ARG A 39 1.67 14.95 18.81
CA ARG A 39 2.10 16.35 18.83
C ARG A 39 1.16 17.23 18.02
N ASP A 40 0.81 16.81 16.81
CA ASP A 40 -0.07 17.55 15.91
C ASP A 40 -1.49 17.69 16.50
N CYS A 41 -1.95 16.68 17.24
CA CYS A 41 -3.20 16.69 18.01
C CYS A 41 -3.10 17.43 19.36
N GLN A 42 -1.94 17.97 19.72
CA GLN A 42 -1.70 18.63 21.02
C GLN A 42 -2.03 17.76 22.24
N ILE A 43 -1.83 16.44 22.13
CA ILE A 43 -2.09 15.47 23.21
C ILE A 43 -1.03 15.55 24.32
N PHE A 44 0.18 15.99 23.98
CA PHE A 44 1.25 16.11 24.97
C PHE A 44 1.04 17.29 25.92
N SER A 45 1.19 17.03 27.21
CA SER A 45 1.09 18.02 28.28
C SER A 45 2.19 17.76 29.32
N PRO A 46 2.41 18.65 30.29
CA PRO A 46 3.31 18.36 31.42
C PRO A 46 2.92 17.10 32.21
N ALA A 47 1.62 16.73 32.20
CA ALA A 47 1.11 15.53 32.85
C ALA A 47 1.25 14.27 31.98
N PHE A 48 1.24 14.43 30.64
CA PHE A 48 1.36 13.35 29.68
C PHE A 48 2.51 13.57 28.68
N THR A 49 3.63 12.90 28.95
CA THR A 49 4.91 13.00 28.28
C THR A 49 5.08 11.95 27.17
N ARG A 50 6.10 12.15 26.33
CA ARG A 50 6.49 11.21 25.28
C ARG A 50 6.89 9.84 25.84
N GLU A 51 7.55 9.82 26.99
CA GLU A 51 8.02 8.61 27.66
C GLU A 51 6.83 7.75 28.11
N GLN A 52 5.78 8.38 28.65
CA GLN A 52 4.53 7.69 28.99
C GLN A 52 3.88 7.09 27.74
N LEU A 53 3.76 7.84 26.65
CA LEU A 53 3.24 7.31 25.38
C LEU A 53 4.03 6.06 24.92
N ASN A 54 5.35 6.10 24.96
CA ASN A 54 6.19 4.96 24.59
C ASN A 54 5.90 3.71 25.43
N ILE A 55 5.60 3.88 26.73
CA ILE A 55 5.23 2.79 27.64
C ILE A 55 3.89 2.18 27.21
N TYR A 56 2.87 3.00 26.92
CA TYR A 56 1.58 2.53 26.44
C TYR A 56 1.70 1.78 25.11
N CYS A 57 2.44 2.32 24.14
CA CYS A 57 2.70 1.64 22.88
C CYS A 57 3.42 0.31 23.08
N ALA A 58 4.45 0.27 23.94
CA ALA A 58 5.17 -0.96 24.24
C ALA A 58 4.26 -2.00 24.92
N LYS A 59 3.33 -1.58 25.78
CA LYS A 59 2.36 -2.47 26.43
C LYS A 59 1.42 -3.10 25.38
N GLU A 60 0.81 -2.30 24.53
CA GLU A 60 -0.17 -2.79 23.54
C GLU A 60 0.46 -3.68 22.47
N THR A 61 1.62 -3.30 21.95
CA THR A 61 2.32 -4.12 20.94
C THR A 61 2.94 -5.40 21.52
N ARG A 62 3.26 -5.45 22.82
CA ARG A 62 3.71 -6.69 23.49
C ARG A 62 2.58 -7.68 23.73
N LYS A 63 1.34 -7.24 23.93
CA LYS A 63 0.17 -8.14 24.07
C LYS A 63 0.04 -9.05 22.84
N LEU A 64 0.19 -8.49 21.63
CA LEU A 64 0.18 -9.24 20.37
C LEU A 64 1.35 -10.22 20.25
N LYS A 65 2.55 -9.82 20.67
CA LYS A 65 3.71 -10.71 20.65
C LYS A 65 3.49 -11.92 21.56
N ARG A 66 2.88 -11.77 22.74
CA ARG A 66 2.63 -12.93 23.61
C ARG A 66 1.72 -14.00 22.97
N GLY A 67 0.83 -13.60 22.06
CA GLY A 67 0.02 -14.54 21.26
C GLY A 67 0.79 -15.25 20.14
N ASN A 68 1.74 -14.56 19.49
CA ASN A 68 2.40 -15.01 18.26
C ASN A 68 3.91 -15.36 18.39
N MET A 69 4.54 -15.10 19.53
CA MET A 69 6.01 -15.11 19.70
C MET A 69 6.53 -16.40 20.32
N LYS A 70 6.08 -17.57 19.85
CA LYS A 70 6.70 -18.84 20.26
C LYS A 70 7.84 -19.31 19.36
N TYR A 71 7.91 -18.89 18.08
CA TYR A 71 8.92 -19.45 17.16
C TYR A 71 9.48 -18.47 16.12
N SER A 72 9.98 -17.30 16.55
CA SER A 72 10.97 -16.59 15.72
C SER A 72 12.37 -16.87 16.29
N PRO A 73 13.23 -17.64 15.59
CA PRO A 73 14.58 -17.91 16.07
C PRO A 73 15.33 -16.60 16.35
N ALA A 74 16.01 -16.55 17.50
CA ALA A 74 16.57 -15.37 18.16
C ALA A 74 17.65 -14.58 17.38
N THR A 75 17.81 -14.83 16.08
CA THR A 75 18.87 -14.25 15.24
C THR A 75 18.39 -13.15 14.30
N LYS A 76 17.08 -12.88 14.21
CA LYS A 76 16.57 -11.76 13.40
C LYS A 76 16.44 -10.51 14.26
N ARG A 77 17.23 -9.47 13.91
CA ARG A 77 17.13 -8.10 14.46
C ARG A 77 15.65 -7.75 14.66
N SER A 78 15.28 -7.41 15.89
CA SER A 78 13.91 -7.03 16.25
C SER A 78 13.47 -5.92 15.31
N LYS A 79 12.51 -6.20 14.41
CA LYS A 79 11.94 -5.17 13.55
C LYS A 79 11.41 -4.04 14.44
N PRO A 80 11.57 -2.78 14.02
CA PRO A 80 11.05 -1.65 14.77
C PRO A 80 9.57 -1.88 15.06
N LEU A 81 9.15 -1.44 16.25
CA LEU A 81 7.79 -1.64 16.74
C LEU A 81 6.80 -0.93 15.81
N GLN A 82 6.05 -1.74 15.07
CA GLN A 82 5.00 -1.30 14.15
C GLN A 82 3.65 -1.65 14.76
N MET A 83 2.72 -0.70 14.73
CA MET A 83 1.36 -0.85 15.27
C MET A 83 0.36 -0.88 14.12
N THR A 84 -0.66 -1.73 14.20
CA THR A 84 -1.80 -1.72 13.27
C THR A 84 -2.80 -0.63 13.66
N TYR A 85 -3.85 -0.44 12.87
CA TYR A 85 -4.92 0.51 13.18
C TYR A 85 -5.64 0.17 14.51
N GLY A 86 -5.97 -1.10 14.73
CA GLY A 86 -6.52 -1.53 16.01
C GLY A 86 -5.58 -1.27 17.19
N ASN A 87 -4.26 -1.41 17.01
CA ASN A 87 -3.31 -1.00 18.06
C ASN A 87 -3.30 0.51 18.27
N PHE A 88 -3.37 1.30 17.21
CA PHE A 88 -3.46 2.75 17.29
C PHE A 88 -4.68 3.18 18.12
N LEU A 89 -5.85 2.64 17.83
CA LEU A 89 -7.07 2.92 18.60
C LEU A 89 -6.97 2.47 20.06
N ASN A 90 -6.42 1.29 20.32
CA ASN A 90 -6.21 0.80 21.68
C ASN A 90 -5.25 1.68 22.48
N VAL A 91 -4.21 2.22 21.83
CA VAL A 91 -3.30 3.18 22.47
C VAL A 91 -4.04 4.48 22.79
N LEU A 92 -4.82 5.03 21.85
CA LEU A 92 -5.62 6.24 22.10
C LEU A 92 -6.58 6.08 23.28
N MET A 93 -7.27 4.94 23.34
CA MET A 93 -8.16 4.61 24.43
C MET A 93 -7.42 4.44 25.76
N ALA A 94 -6.20 3.87 25.75
CA ALA A 94 -5.41 3.67 26.96
C ALA A 94 -4.80 4.97 27.51
N ILE A 95 -4.51 5.95 26.65
CA ILE A 95 -3.93 7.24 27.07
C ILE A 95 -5.01 8.25 27.47
N SER A 96 -6.25 8.11 26.99
CA SER A 96 -7.29 9.11 27.21
C SER A 96 -7.54 9.48 28.67
N PRO A 97 -7.55 8.55 29.66
CA PRO A 97 -7.76 8.93 31.07
C PRO A 97 -6.56 9.67 31.69
N GLN A 98 -5.40 9.64 31.05
CA GLN A 98 -4.22 10.41 31.48
C GLN A 98 -4.22 11.82 30.88
N VAL A 99 -4.77 11.97 29.67
CA VAL A 99 -4.91 13.27 29.00
C VAL A 99 -6.07 14.06 29.62
N TYR A 100 -7.17 13.36 29.95
CA TYR A 100 -8.40 13.92 30.50
C TYR A 100 -8.82 13.20 31.79
N PRO A 101 -8.13 13.42 32.92
CA PRO A 101 -8.36 12.68 34.17
C PRO A 101 -9.73 12.96 34.81
N GLU A 102 -10.28 14.16 34.62
CA GLU A 102 -11.56 14.58 35.24
C GLU A 102 -12.79 13.95 34.57
N ASP A 103 -12.65 13.48 33.32
CA ASP A 103 -13.79 13.05 32.50
C ASP A 103 -14.14 11.55 32.65
N GLY A 104 -13.35 10.79 33.42
CA GLY A 104 -13.60 9.38 33.69
C GLY A 104 -13.82 8.55 32.41
N ASP A 105 -15.00 7.93 32.29
CA ASP A 105 -15.38 7.09 31.14
C ASP A 105 -15.55 7.89 29.83
N PHE A 106 -15.73 9.23 29.91
CA PHE A 106 -15.88 10.11 28.74
C PHE A 106 -14.54 10.62 28.18
N ALA A 107 -13.43 10.33 28.87
CA ALA A 107 -12.10 10.82 28.48
C ALA A 107 -11.73 10.45 27.03
N PHE A 108 -12.09 9.24 26.57
CA PHE A 108 -11.82 8.84 25.19
C PHE A 108 -12.63 9.64 24.17
N ARG A 109 -13.92 9.87 24.44
CA ARG A 109 -14.79 10.68 23.57
C ARG A 109 -14.25 12.11 23.46
N ARG A 110 -13.87 12.70 24.60
CA ARG A 110 -13.32 14.05 24.65
C ARG A 110 -12.01 14.16 23.87
N LEU A 111 -11.10 13.20 24.04
CA LEU A 111 -9.87 13.10 23.26
C LEU A 111 -10.14 13.06 21.74
N LEU A 112 -11.15 12.31 21.31
CA LEU A 112 -11.49 12.24 19.89
C LEU A 112 -12.00 13.57 19.36
N LEU A 113 -12.95 14.20 20.05
CA LEU A 113 -13.60 15.44 19.58
C LEU A 113 -12.68 16.67 19.67
N GLU A 114 -11.95 16.84 20.77
CA GLU A 114 -11.13 18.03 20.99
C GLU A 114 -9.77 17.97 20.28
N ASN A 115 -9.18 16.77 20.10
CA ASN A 115 -7.80 16.66 19.62
C ASN A 115 -7.65 15.93 18.28
N VAL A 116 -8.37 14.82 18.08
CA VAL A 116 -8.07 13.88 16.98
C VAL A 116 -8.88 14.18 15.72
N LEU A 117 -10.21 14.21 15.83
CA LEU A 117 -11.13 14.42 14.72
C LEU A 117 -10.97 15.79 14.01
N PRO A 118 -10.52 16.87 14.65
CA PRO A 118 -10.17 18.10 13.93
C PRO A 118 -9.09 17.91 12.85
N LEU A 119 -8.31 16.82 12.88
CA LEU A 119 -7.32 16.48 11.85
C LEU A 119 -7.88 15.61 10.71
N ALA A 120 -9.14 15.19 10.76
CA ALA A 120 -9.81 14.37 9.75
C ALA A 120 -9.66 14.96 8.33
N GLY A 121 -9.86 16.27 8.20
CA GLY A 121 -9.77 17.00 6.93
C GLY A 121 -8.37 17.05 6.29
N ARG A 122 -7.33 16.48 6.91
CA ARG A 122 -5.99 16.41 6.30
C ARG A 122 -5.91 15.49 5.08
N ARG A 123 -6.80 14.50 4.98
CA ARG A 123 -6.92 13.62 3.83
C ARG A 123 -8.30 13.78 3.23
N VAL A 124 -8.40 14.56 2.17
CA VAL A 124 -9.66 14.82 1.47
C VAL A 124 -9.88 13.75 0.41
N VAL A 125 -10.88 12.89 0.62
CA VAL A 125 -11.30 11.91 -0.39
C VAL A 125 -12.06 12.66 -1.47
N THR A 126 -11.47 12.77 -2.65
CA THR A 126 -12.15 13.41 -3.79
C THR A 126 -13.25 12.48 -4.30
N ASN A 127 -14.50 12.95 -4.36
CA ASN A 127 -15.58 12.22 -5.00
C ASN A 127 -15.41 12.32 -6.53
N LEU A 128 -15.29 11.18 -7.20
CA LEU A 128 -15.10 11.08 -8.65
C LEU A 128 -16.34 10.54 -9.39
N GLU A 129 -17.50 10.48 -8.74
CA GLU A 129 -18.71 9.91 -9.33
C GLU A 129 -19.09 10.63 -10.63
N ASN A 130 -18.94 11.96 -10.68
CA ASN A 130 -19.25 12.74 -11.88
C ASN A 130 -18.28 12.44 -13.02
N GLU A 131 -16.99 12.34 -12.73
CA GLU A 131 -15.92 12.09 -13.69
C GLU A 131 -15.96 10.65 -14.21
N LEU A 132 -16.25 9.68 -13.35
CA LEU A 132 -16.42 8.27 -13.72
C LEU A 132 -17.63 8.07 -14.63
N ASN A 133 -18.69 8.86 -14.44
CA ASN A 133 -19.90 8.80 -15.24
C ASN A 133 -19.82 9.65 -16.53
N HIS A 134 -18.73 10.40 -16.73
CA HIS A 134 -18.55 11.22 -17.92
C HIS A 134 -18.36 10.33 -19.16
N PHE A 135 -19.17 10.54 -20.20
CA PHE A 135 -19.22 9.67 -21.39
C PHE A 135 -17.84 9.43 -22.02
N SER A 136 -17.03 10.48 -22.18
CA SER A 136 -15.69 10.37 -22.79
C SER A 136 -14.70 9.58 -21.93
N VAL A 137 -14.89 9.56 -20.60
CA VAL A 137 -14.06 8.76 -19.67
C VAL A 137 -14.49 7.31 -19.75
N ILE A 138 -15.79 7.02 -19.76
CA ILE A 138 -16.34 5.67 -19.95
C ILE A 138 -15.87 5.08 -21.27
N ASP A 139 -16.03 5.81 -22.38
CA ASP A 139 -15.63 5.35 -23.71
C ASP A 139 -14.14 5.02 -23.78
N THR A 140 -13.29 5.90 -23.23
CA THR A 140 -11.85 5.66 -23.13
C THR A 140 -11.54 4.44 -22.26
N MET A 141 -12.16 4.31 -21.09
CA MET A 141 -11.94 3.16 -20.20
C MET A 141 -12.41 1.84 -20.82
N GLU A 142 -13.55 1.82 -21.51
CA GLU A 142 -14.07 0.62 -22.18
C GLU A 142 -13.18 0.24 -23.37
N ARG A 143 -12.64 1.22 -24.11
CA ARG A 143 -11.67 0.97 -25.18
C ARG A 143 -10.40 0.30 -24.67
N PHE A 144 -9.91 0.67 -23.49
CA PHE A 144 -8.73 0.08 -22.85
C PHE A 144 -9.03 -1.16 -21.97
N LYS A 145 -10.30 -1.53 -21.82
CA LYS A 145 -10.75 -2.55 -20.86
C LYS A 145 -10.01 -3.87 -20.96
N ALA A 146 -9.84 -4.41 -22.17
CA ALA A 146 -9.16 -5.69 -22.35
C ALA A 146 -7.69 -5.63 -21.92
N GLY A 147 -7.00 -4.53 -22.25
CA GLY A 147 -5.61 -4.30 -21.84
C GLY A 147 -5.46 -4.10 -20.34
N LEU A 148 -6.28 -3.22 -19.76
CA LEU A 148 -6.27 -2.94 -18.31
C LEU A 148 -6.67 -4.16 -17.49
N HIS A 149 -7.62 -4.97 -17.95
CA HIS A 149 -7.99 -6.22 -17.30
C HIS A 149 -6.83 -7.23 -17.31
N GLY A 150 -6.05 -7.29 -18.40
CA GLY A 150 -4.84 -8.12 -18.47
C GLY A 150 -3.79 -7.72 -17.43
N VAL A 151 -3.54 -6.42 -17.28
CA VAL A 151 -2.65 -5.86 -16.26
C VAL A 151 -3.19 -6.17 -14.85
N PHE A 152 -4.46 -5.87 -14.59
CA PHE A 152 -5.11 -6.15 -13.32
C PHE A 152 -5.02 -7.63 -12.93
N GLN A 153 -5.41 -8.53 -13.83
CA GLN A 153 -5.42 -9.97 -13.57
C GLN A 153 -4.01 -10.49 -13.26
N PHE A 154 -2.97 -9.95 -13.91
CA PHE A 154 -1.59 -10.29 -13.61
C PHE A 154 -1.25 -9.99 -12.14
N TYR A 155 -1.57 -8.79 -11.64
CA TYR A 155 -1.28 -8.43 -10.24
C TYR A 155 -2.20 -9.15 -9.25
N ALA A 156 -3.45 -9.45 -9.63
CA ALA A 156 -4.34 -10.29 -8.82
C ALA A 156 -3.80 -11.72 -8.67
N ASP A 157 -3.20 -12.28 -9.72
CA ASP A 157 -2.54 -13.60 -9.69
C ASP A 157 -1.25 -13.57 -8.85
N VAL A 158 -0.50 -12.46 -8.88
CA VAL A 158 0.65 -12.25 -7.98
C VAL A 158 0.18 -12.20 -6.52
N ALA A 159 -0.89 -11.44 -6.23
CA ALA A 159 -1.47 -11.35 -4.88
C ALA A 159 -1.94 -12.73 -4.38
N THR A 160 -2.64 -13.47 -5.23
CA THR A 160 -3.12 -14.82 -4.92
C THR A 160 -1.97 -15.75 -4.57
N ARG A 161 -0.88 -15.75 -5.36
CA ARG A 161 0.30 -16.56 -5.07
C ARG A 161 0.96 -16.16 -3.75
N ARG A 162 1.11 -14.86 -3.48
CA ARG A 162 1.66 -14.40 -2.19
C ARG A 162 0.80 -14.90 -1.01
N ARG A 163 -0.52 -14.72 -1.07
CA ARG A 163 -1.45 -15.18 -0.01
C ARG A 163 -1.35 -16.71 0.20
N MET A 164 -1.21 -17.48 -0.88
CA MET A 164 -0.99 -18.94 -0.79
C MET A 164 0.32 -19.29 -0.08
N TYR A 165 1.42 -18.58 -0.39
CA TYR A 165 2.70 -18.77 0.30
C TYR A 165 2.62 -18.39 1.78
N GLU A 166 2.00 -17.26 2.11
CA GLU A 166 1.82 -16.81 3.49
C GLU A 166 1.00 -17.82 4.31
N GLU A 167 -0.10 -18.34 3.77
CA GLU A 167 -0.89 -19.36 4.46
C GLU A 167 -0.11 -20.68 4.61
N SER A 168 0.70 -21.06 3.61
CA SER A 168 1.58 -22.23 3.70
C SER A 168 2.62 -22.07 4.81
N ASP A 169 3.22 -20.88 4.93
CA ASP A 169 4.19 -20.56 5.98
C ASP A 169 3.54 -20.56 7.37
N ILE A 170 2.34 -20.00 7.50
CA ILE A 170 1.56 -20.05 8.75
C ILE A 170 1.25 -21.51 9.12
N ALA A 171 0.80 -22.31 8.16
CA ALA A 171 0.48 -23.71 8.41
C ALA A 171 1.74 -24.52 8.80
N ARG A 172 2.90 -24.19 8.20
CA ARG A 172 4.20 -24.77 8.58
C ARG A 172 4.63 -24.35 9.99
N ALA A 173 4.44 -23.09 10.37
CA ALA A 173 4.75 -22.59 11.71
C ALA A 173 3.90 -23.31 12.77
N ARG A 174 2.59 -23.46 12.55
CA ARG A 174 1.69 -24.21 13.46
C ARG A 174 2.13 -25.66 13.68
N ARG A 175 2.70 -26.30 12.65
CA ARG A 175 3.23 -27.66 12.76
C ARG A 175 4.45 -27.74 13.68
N MET A 176 5.34 -26.76 13.62
CA MET A 176 6.52 -26.71 14.48
C MET A 176 6.12 -26.59 15.96
N ASP A 177 5.01 -25.92 16.26
CA ASP A 177 4.48 -25.76 17.61
C ASP A 177 3.85 -27.05 18.18
N GLY A 178 3.23 -27.87 17.32
CA GLY A 178 2.43 -29.03 17.73
C GLY A 178 3.20 -30.31 18.03
N ASN A 179 4.52 -30.35 17.87
CA ASN A 179 5.37 -31.56 17.94
C ASN A 179 4.84 -32.75 17.08
N GLN A 180 4.03 -32.47 16.05
CA GLN A 180 3.47 -33.48 15.15
C GLN A 180 4.38 -33.63 13.92
N MET A 181 5.48 -34.35 14.09
CA MET A 181 6.28 -34.82 12.96
C MET A 181 5.52 -35.97 12.26
N GLY A 182 5.06 -35.74 11.01
CA GLY A 182 4.58 -36.81 10.13
C GLY A 182 3.27 -36.50 9.39
N GLN A 183 2.48 -35.52 9.84
CA GLN A 183 1.24 -35.16 9.15
C GLN A 183 1.49 -34.22 7.96
N VAL A 184 0.78 -34.50 6.86
CA VAL A 184 0.72 -33.63 5.68
C VAL A 184 -0.04 -32.36 6.06
N VAL A 185 0.61 -31.20 5.88
CA VAL A 185 0.01 -29.91 6.20
C VAL A 185 -0.92 -29.52 5.05
N VAL A 186 -2.22 -29.51 5.31
CA VAL A 186 -3.22 -29.00 4.38
C VAL A 186 -3.62 -27.61 4.85
N THR A 187 -3.71 -26.64 3.92
CA THR A 187 -4.26 -25.32 4.22
C THR A 187 -5.67 -25.47 4.76
N SER A 188 -6.02 -24.71 5.80
CA SER A 188 -7.36 -24.83 6.40
C SER A 188 -8.43 -24.51 5.35
N ARG A 189 -9.57 -25.22 5.38
CA ARG A 189 -10.68 -24.96 4.44
C ARG A 189 -11.11 -23.48 4.45
N ARG A 190 -11.13 -22.85 5.63
CA ARG A 190 -11.43 -21.42 5.79
C ARG A 190 -10.42 -20.53 5.06
N ALA A 191 -9.12 -20.79 5.22
CA ALA A 191 -8.09 -20.03 4.52
C ALA A 191 -8.15 -20.24 3.00
N SER A 192 -8.39 -21.48 2.54
CA SER A 192 -8.58 -21.76 1.12
C SER A 192 -9.80 -21.03 0.54
N MET A 193 -10.90 -20.93 1.29
CA MET A 193 -12.07 -20.13 0.89
C MET A 193 -11.73 -18.64 0.81
N GLN A 194 -11.02 -18.08 1.79
CA GLN A 194 -10.59 -16.68 1.77
C GLN A 194 -9.65 -16.36 0.59
N ILE A 195 -8.72 -17.27 0.27
CA ILE A 195 -7.84 -17.13 -0.91
C ILE A 195 -8.68 -17.13 -2.20
N THR A 196 -9.70 -17.99 -2.27
CA THR A 196 -10.58 -18.08 -3.44
C THR A 196 -11.43 -16.84 -3.61
N GLU A 197 -11.99 -16.32 -2.51
CA GLU A 197 -12.79 -15.08 -2.49
C GLU A 197 -11.97 -13.86 -2.95
N ASN A 198 -10.68 -13.83 -2.61
CA ASN A 198 -9.79 -12.73 -2.97
C ASN A 198 -8.97 -12.99 -4.24
N LYS A 199 -9.27 -14.06 -5.01
CA LYS A 199 -8.50 -14.45 -6.20
C LYS A 199 -8.42 -13.35 -7.26
N HIS A 200 -9.49 -12.57 -7.40
CA HIS A 200 -9.60 -11.49 -8.38
C HIS A 200 -9.48 -10.11 -7.71
N LYS A 201 -8.62 -10.00 -6.68
CA LYS A 201 -8.39 -8.74 -5.98
C LYS A 201 -6.92 -8.48 -5.72
N ILE A 202 -6.52 -7.22 -5.86
CA ILE A 202 -5.15 -6.73 -5.66
C ILE A 202 -5.02 -6.15 -4.25
N GLY A 203 -4.10 -6.68 -3.45
CA GLY A 203 -3.75 -6.07 -2.17
C GLY A 203 -2.83 -4.86 -2.36
N PHE A 204 -2.67 -4.04 -1.31
CA PHE A 204 -1.85 -2.83 -1.38
C PHE A 204 -0.40 -3.10 -1.83
N VAL A 205 0.19 -4.20 -1.36
CA VAL A 205 1.57 -4.61 -1.74
C VAL A 205 1.71 -4.80 -3.25
N GLU A 206 0.74 -5.47 -3.87
CA GLU A 206 0.72 -5.69 -5.31
C GLU A 206 0.40 -4.41 -6.10
N TYR A 207 -0.46 -3.55 -5.56
CA TYR A 207 -0.74 -2.25 -6.14
C TYR A 207 0.49 -1.33 -6.16
N VAL A 208 1.27 -1.31 -5.07
CA VAL A 208 2.53 -0.57 -5.02
C VAL A 208 3.52 -1.11 -6.04
N LYS A 209 3.58 -2.43 -6.20
CA LYS A 209 4.42 -3.07 -7.22
C LYS A 209 3.98 -2.66 -8.62
N PHE A 210 2.68 -2.64 -8.89
CA PHE A 210 2.10 -2.10 -10.11
C PHE A 210 2.57 -0.65 -10.36
N CYS A 211 2.50 0.22 -9.35
CA CYS A 211 2.94 1.60 -9.51
C CYS A 211 4.44 1.75 -9.82
N GLN A 212 5.27 0.86 -9.27
CA GLN A 212 6.71 0.83 -9.53
C GLN A 212 7.03 0.30 -10.92
N ASP A 213 6.37 -0.78 -11.34
CA ASP A 213 6.60 -1.43 -12.63
C ASP A 213 6.13 -0.57 -13.82
N PHE A 214 5.19 0.36 -13.59
CA PHE A 214 4.75 1.36 -14.58
C PHE A 214 5.36 2.75 -14.37
N GLY A 215 6.29 2.88 -13.43
CA GLY A 215 7.09 4.11 -13.29
C GLY A 215 6.32 5.35 -12.86
N PHE A 216 5.15 5.21 -12.20
CA PHE A 216 4.36 6.37 -11.80
C PHE A 216 5.16 7.32 -10.91
N CYS A 217 5.96 6.80 -9.98
CA CYS A 217 6.79 7.64 -9.11
C CYS A 217 8.10 8.14 -9.75
N VAL A 218 8.38 7.80 -11.01
CA VAL A 218 9.64 8.15 -11.71
C VAL A 218 9.40 9.22 -12.76
N PHE A 219 8.36 9.06 -13.59
CA PHE A 219 8.13 9.92 -14.76
C PHE A 219 6.96 10.88 -14.60
N SER A 220 6.05 10.61 -13.67
CA SER A 220 4.93 11.50 -13.44
C SER A 220 5.19 12.42 -12.25
N GLU A 221 4.40 13.49 -12.13
CA GLU A 221 4.44 14.34 -10.94
C GLU A 221 3.88 13.64 -9.68
N LEU A 222 3.53 12.35 -9.77
CA LEU A 222 3.04 11.55 -8.65
C LEU A 222 4.16 11.20 -7.67
N THR A 223 3.92 11.53 -6.42
CA THR A 223 4.70 11.03 -5.30
C THR A 223 4.18 9.66 -4.85
N LYS A 224 4.97 8.93 -4.05
CA LYS A 224 4.51 7.66 -3.47
C LYS A 224 3.25 7.83 -2.59
N PRO A 225 3.13 8.90 -1.77
CA PRO A 225 1.88 9.24 -1.09
C PRO A 225 0.70 9.39 -2.06
N ASP A 226 0.85 10.11 -3.18
CA ASP A 226 -0.25 10.30 -4.15
C ASP A 226 -0.78 8.94 -4.67
N CYS A 227 0.11 7.99 -4.96
CA CYS A 227 -0.30 6.63 -5.34
C CYS A 227 -1.00 5.90 -4.20
N GLY A 228 -0.48 6.01 -2.97
CA GLY A 228 -1.08 5.37 -1.81
C GLY A 228 -2.47 5.92 -1.49
N ASP A 229 -2.67 7.23 -1.61
CA ASP A 229 -3.97 7.89 -1.45
C ASP A 229 -4.96 7.42 -2.51
N ALA A 230 -4.54 7.31 -3.77
CA ALA A 230 -5.39 6.79 -4.84
C ALA A 230 -5.91 5.38 -4.53
N PHE A 231 -5.10 4.49 -3.98
CA PHE A 231 -5.56 3.17 -3.54
C PHE A 231 -6.53 3.25 -2.37
N LEU A 232 -6.16 3.99 -1.32
CA LEU A 232 -6.94 4.05 -0.09
C LEU A 232 -8.28 4.79 -0.27
N ASP A 233 -8.40 5.65 -1.27
CA ASP A 233 -9.67 6.28 -1.65
C ASP A 233 -10.63 5.27 -2.30
N CYS A 234 -10.09 4.30 -3.05
CA CYS A 234 -10.86 3.26 -3.73
C CYS A 234 -11.17 2.04 -2.86
N THR A 235 -10.59 1.96 -1.65
CA THR A 235 -10.76 0.81 -0.76
C THR A 235 -11.33 1.22 0.58
N LYS A 236 -12.30 0.45 1.06
CA LYS A 236 -12.85 0.60 2.42
C LYS A 236 -11.97 -0.12 3.44
N LEU A 237 -12.13 0.21 4.72
CA LEU A 237 -11.58 -0.61 5.80
C LEU A 237 -12.21 -2.01 5.76
N GLN A 238 -11.41 -3.07 5.91
CA GLN A 238 -11.97 -4.42 6.05
C GLN A 238 -12.79 -4.53 7.34
N ALA A 239 -13.85 -5.34 7.35
CA ALA A 239 -14.69 -5.54 8.53
C ALA A 239 -13.92 -6.01 9.80
N ASN A 240 -12.75 -6.61 9.63
CA ASN A 240 -11.87 -7.02 10.75
C ASN A 240 -10.89 -5.91 11.19
N GLY A 241 -11.04 -4.69 10.68
CA GLY A 241 -10.55 -3.45 11.26
C GLY A 241 -9.09 -3.08 11.04
N ASP A 242 -8.18 -3.97 10.67
CA ASP A 242 -6.74 -3.63 10.68
C ASP A 242 -6.11 -3.30 9.32
N ARG A 243 -6.82 -3.56 8.22
CA ARG A 243 -6.27 -3.46 6.86
C ARG A 243 -7.27 -2.85 5.89
N ALA A 244 -6.75 -2.18 4.88
CA ALA A 244 -7.52 -1.79 3.71
C ALA A 244 -8.08 -3.03 3.01
N ALA A 245 -9.28 -2.91 2.42
CA ALA A 245 -9.84 -3.92 1.56
C ALA A 245 -8.94 -4.15 0.33
N ASP A 246 -8.96 -5.36 -0.21
CA ASP A 246 -8.30 -5.61 -1.48
C ASP A 246 -9.11 -4.95 -2.60
N LEU A 247 -8.41 -4.40 -3.60
CA LEU A 247 -8.96 -3.69 -4.73
C LEU A 247 -9.49 -4.68 -5.79
N ASP A 248 -10.76 -4.56 -6.17
CA ASP A 248 -11.31 -5.28 -7.31
C ASP A 248 -11.05 -4.54 -8.64
N TYR A 249 -11.57 -5.05 -9.75
CA TYR A 249 -11.32 -4.44 -11.06
C TYR A 249 -12.01 -3.06 -11.21
N ALA A 250 -13.16 -2.87 -10.58
CA ALA A 250 -13.86 -1.58 -10.63
C ALA A 250 -13.05 -0.51 -9.87
N GLY A 251 -12.61 -0.84 -8.65
CA GLY A 251 -11.71 0.02 -7.87
C GLY A 251 -10.38 0.24 -8.58
N PHE A 252 -9.85 -0.74 -9.33
CA PHE A 252 -8.65 -0.54 -10.13
C PHE A 252 -8.83 0.50 -11.24
N LYS A 253 -9.97 0.50 -11.96
CA LYS A 253 -10.27 1.55 -12.94
C LYS A 253 -10.37 2.93 -12.30
N GLU A 254 -11.02 3.01 -11.12
CA GLU A 254 -11.10 4.26 -10.36
C GLU A 254 -9.72 4.75 -9.91
N CYS A 255 -8.85 3.84 -9.44
CA CYS A 255 -7.45 4.17 -9.13
C CYS A 255 -6.72 4.75 -10.34
N MET A 256 -6.93 4.21 -11.55
CA MET A 256 -6.31 4.76 -12.76
C MET A 256 -6.75 6.20 -13.04
N LEU A 257 -8.03 6.50 -12.82
CA LEU A 257 -8.56 7.85 -12.97
C LEU A 257 -7.99 8.80 -11.90
N ARG A 258 -7.95 8.39 -10.62
CA ARG A 258 -7.33 9.15 -9.52
C ARG A 258 -5.87 9.46 -9.81
N LEU A 259 -5.10 8.46 -10.25
CA LEU A 259 -3.69 8.64 -10.63
C LEU A 259 -3.55 9.64 -11.78
N ALA A 260 -4.41 9.61 -12.79
CA ALA A 260 -4.35 10.55 -13.92
C ALA A 260 -4.65 11.99 -13.47
N LEU A 261 -5.67 12.18 -12.64
CA LEU A 261 -6.03 13.49 -12.11
C LEU A 261 -4.94 14.06 -11.20
N SER A 262 -4.35 13.25 -10.33
CA SER A 262 -3.25 13.65 -9.45
C SER A 262 -1.96 13.93 -10.21
N ALA A 263 -1.62 13.12 -11.22
CA ALA A 263 -0.40 13.28 -12.03
C ALA A 263 -0.40 14.58 -12.84
N TYR A 264 -1.58 14.97 -13.33
CA TYR A 264 -1.75 16.09 -14.25
C TYR A 264 -2.63 17.19 -13.63
N ARG A 265 -2.50 17.40 -12.31
CA ARG A 265 -3.16 18.49 -11.58
C ARG A 265 -2.71 19.89 -12.01
N LYS A 266 -1.51 20.00 -12.60
CA LYS A 266 -0.93 21.25 -13.12
C LYS A 266 -1.01 21.37 -14.66
N ALA A 267 -1.69 20.45 -15.33
CA ALA A 267 -1.96 20.61 -16.77
C ALA A 267 -2.78 21.89 -17.02
N ALA A 268 -2.78 22.38 -18.25
CA ALA A 268 -3.45 23.62 -18.63
C ALA A 268 -4.95 23.63 -18.25
N GLU A 269 -5.46 24.83 -17.96
CA GLU A 269 -6.86 25.08 -17.57
C GLU A 269 -7.77 24.86 -18.78
N GLY A 270 -8.12 23.61 -19.04
CA GLY A 270 -8.86 23.18 -20.22
C GLY A 270 -8.66 21.70 -20.55
N THR A 271 -7.64 21.09 -19.95
CA THR A 271 -7.21 19.75 -20.34
C THR A 271 -8.25 18.77 -19.86
N SER A 272 -8.95 18.15 -20.81
CA SER A 272 -10.04 17.24 -20.51
C SER A 272 -9.55 16.07 -19.63
N VAL A 273 -10.44 15.56 -18.76
CA VAL A 273 -10.16 14.39 -17.93
C VAL A 273 -9.75 13.18 -18.79
N THR A 274 -10.37 13.04 -19.96
CA THR A 274 -10.01 12.02 -20.95
C THR A 274 -8.58 12.18 -21.46
N SER A 275 -8.14 13.41 -21.75
CA SER A 275 -6.75 13.69 -22.15
C SER A 275 -5.76 13.34 -21.05
N LYS A 276 -6.05 13.70 -19.79
CA LYS A 276 -5.24 13.32 -18.63
C LYS A 276 -5.13 11.80 -18.48
N LEU A 277 -6.23 11.08 -18.70
CA LEU A 277 -6.26 9.62 -18.65
C LEU A 277 -5.42 8.99 -19.78
N LYS A 278 -5.60 9.44 -21.03
CA LYS A 278 -4.79 9.00 -22.17
C LYS A 278 -3.30 9.33 -21.96
N ALA A 279 -2.96 10.49 -21.39
CA ALA A 279 -1.60 10.85 -21.02
C ALA A 279 -1.00 9.87 -20.00
N LEU A 280 -1.79 9.44 -19.01
CA LEU A 280 -1.35 8.43 -18.04
C LEU A 280 -1.06 7.09 -18.74
N PHE A 281 -1.96 6.63 -19.61
CA PHE A 281 -1.78 5.39 -20.36
C PHE A 281 -0.58 5.45 -21.32
N LEU A 282 -0.37 6.58 -21.97
CA LEU A 282 0.81 6.82 -22.80
C LEU A 282 2.10 6.77 -21.97
N ASN A 283 2.09 7.31 -20.74
CA ASN A 283 3.23 7.22 -19.82
C ASN A 283 3.51 5.75 -19.44
N MET A 284 2.48 4.99 -19.06
CA MET A 284 2.62 3.54 -18.80
C MET A 284 3.24 2.79 -19.99
N TYR A 285 2.75 3.06 -21.20
CA TYR A 285 3.27 2.48 -22.43
C TYR A 285 4.74 2.86 -22.67
N LYS A 286 5.08 4.15 -22.56
CA LYS A 286 6.46 4.63 -22.73
C LYS A 286 7.41 4.00 -21.71
N TYR A 287 6.98 3.88 -20.45
CA TYR A 287 7.81 3.30 -19.38
C TYR A 287 8.12 1.83 -19.64
N ILE A 288 7.10 1.03 -19.93
CA ILE A 288 7.26 -0.43 -20.06
C ILE A 288 8.01 -0.82 -21.35
N ASN A 289 7.97 0.04 -22.38
CA ASN A 289 8.73 -0.14 -23.62
C ASN A 289 10.13 0.51 -23.57
N ASN A 290 10.46 1.26 -22.52
CA ASN A 290 11.80 1.74 -22.29
C ASN A 290 12.68 0.59 -21.76
N PRO A 291 13.86 0.31 -22.33
CA PRO A 291 14.76 -0.76 -21.87
C PRO A 291 15.04 -0.72 -20.36
N THR A 292 15.19 0.47 -19.79
CA THR A 292 15.44 0.65 -18.35
C THR A 292 14.22 0.27 -17.52
N GLY A 293 13.03 0.72 -17.92
CA GLY A 293 11.77 0.40 -17.23
C GLY A 293 11.41 -1.08 -17.33
N ALA A 294 11.53 -1.64 -18.54
CA ALA A 294 11.35 -3.07 -18.81
C ALA A 294 12.30 -3.92 -17.96
N GLY A 295 13.60 -3.57 -17.92
CA GLY A 295 14.60 -4.25 -17.12
C GLY A 295 14.26 -4.25 -15.63
N ALA A 296 13.92 -3.08 -15.08
CA ALA A 296 13.53 -2.95 -13.67
C ALA A 296 12.28 -3.78 -13.33
N ALA A 297 11.26 -3.77 -14.19
CA ALA A 297 10.05 -4.58 -14.00
C ALA A 297 10.39 -6.08 -14.04
N ILE A 298 11.19 -6.53 -15.01
CA ILE A 298 11.62 -7.93 -15.13
C ILE A 298 12.40 -8.36 -13.88
N ASP A 299 13.34 -7.54 -13.44
CA ASP A 299 14.16 -7.80 -12.25
C ASP A 299 13.31 -7.86 -10.98
N ASN A 300 12.33 -6.98 -10.83
CA ASN A 300 11.38 -6.99 -9.70
C ASN A 300 10.52 -8.26 -9.66
N HIS A 301 10.28 -8.89 -10.80
CA HIS A 301 9.46 -10.11 -10.87
C HIS A 301 10.27 -11.39 -10.77
N GLN A 302 11.63 -11.34 -10.72
CA GLN A 302 12.56 -12.46 -10.59
C GLN A 302 11.95 -13.82 -10.98
N ARG A 303 11.48 -13.94 -12.23
CA ARG A 303 10.85 -15.19 -12.67
C ARG A 303 11.94 -16.20 -13.01
N ARG A 304 12.16 -17.13 -12.07
CA ARG A 304 12.79 -18.44 -12.30
C ARG A 304 12.08 -19.30 -13.36
N ASP A 305 10.87 -18.92 -13.80
CA ASP A 305 10.05 -19.75 -14.69
C ASP A 305 9.81 -19.18 -16.11
N PHE A 306 10.41 -18.03 -16.46
CA PHE A 306 10.23 -17.39 -17.79
C PHE A 306 11.54 -17.32 -18.60
N ALA A 307 12.40 -18.33 -18.42
CA ALA A 307 13.62 -18.49 -19.20
C ALA A 307 13.26 -18.78 -20.68
N GLY A 308 13.11 -17.74 -21.52
CA GLY A 308 13.07 -17.96 -22.97
C GLY A 308 12.58 -16.84 -23.89
N SER A 309 11.86 -15.82 -23.42
CA SER A 309 11.30 -14.81 -24.35
C SER A 309 12.22 -13.59 -24.51
N LYS A 310 12.67 -13.34 -25.74
CA LYS A 310 13.42 -12.14 -26.13
C LYS A 310 12.47 -10.95 -26.31
N GLY A 311 12.95 -9.76 -25.95
CA GLY A 311 12.18 -8.51 -25.89
C GLY A 311 11.58 -8.07 -27.22
N GLY A 312 10.29 -7.76 -27.18
CA GLY A 312 9.46 -7.33 -28.31
C GLY A 312 7.99 -7.64 -28.04
N ASP A 313 7.72 -8.89 -27.65
CA ASP A 313 6.38 -9.43 -27.33
C ASP A 313 6.28 -9.96 -25.88
N LEU A 314 7.20 -9.53 -25.03
CA LEU A 314 7.16 -9.92 -23.63
C LEU A 314 5.89 -9.36 -23.01
N ASN A 315 4.99 -10.25 -22.60
CA ASN A 315 3.85 -9.92 -21.76
C ASN A 315 4.33 -9.55 -20.33
N ILE A 316 5.10 -8.46 -20.22
CA ILE A 316 5.60 -7.90 -18.97
C ILE A 316 4.37 -7.40 -18.23
N CYS A 317 4.13 -7.90 -17.02
CA CYS A 317 3.03 -7.44 -16.18
C CYS A 317 1.62 -7.52 -16.80
N GLY A 318 1.37 -8.44 -17.74
CA GLY A 318 0.06 -8.53 -18.39
C GLY A 318 -0.22 -7.45 -19.45
N CYS A 319 0.79 -6.68 -19.86
CA CYS A 319 0.62 -5.47 -20.67
C CYS A 319 0.53 -5.69 -22.18
N ALA A 320 0.66 -6.91 -22.71
CA ALA A 320 0.75 -7.13 -24.16
C ALA A 320 -0.45 -6.53 -24.92
N MET A 321 -1.67 -6.84 -24.46
CA MET A 321 -2.90 -6.29 -25.04
C MET A 321 -3.03 -4.77 -24.81
N PHE A 322 -2.62 -4.28 -23.63
CA PHE A 322 -2.61 -2.86 -23.33
C PHE A 322 -1.71 -2.08 -24.30
N ASN A 323 -0.51 -2.58 -24.58
CA ASN A 323 0.44 -1.95 -25.50
C ASN A 323 -0.09 -1.90 -26.93
N GLN A 324 -0.76 -2.97 -27.39
CA GLN A 324 -1.38 -3.00 -28.70
C GLN A 324 -2.50 -1.95 -28.80
N ILE A 325 -3.40 -1.88 -27.80
CA ILE A 325 -4.50 -0.92 -27.78
C ILE A 325 -3.96 0.52 -27.71
N MET A 326 -2.99 0.78 -26.82
CA MET A 326 -2.41 2.12 -26.68
C MET A 326 -1.79 2.60 -28.00
N ARG A 327 -1.08 1.71 -28.72
CA ARG A 327 -0.49 2.07 -30.01
C ARG A 327 -1.56 2.45 -31.04
N VAL A 328 -2.64 1.68 -31.14
CA VAL A 328 -3.75 1.97 -32.07
C VAL A 328 -4.43 3.28 -31.72
N VAL A 329 -4.73 3.50 -30.43
CA VAL A 329 -5.34 4.75 -29.95
C VAL A 329 -4.44 5.95 -30.25
N TRP A 330 -3.14 5.81 -29.97
CA TRP A 330 -2.18 6.88 -30.18
C TRP A 330 -1.98 7.20 -31.66
N GLU A 331 -1.99 6.18 -32.53
CA GLU A 331 -1.95 6.35 -33.99
C GLU A 331 -3.20 7.03 -34.53
N GLU A 332 -4.39 6.67 -34.03
CA GLU A 332 -5.65 7.35 -34.39
C GLU A 332 -5.69 8.80 -33.92
N ASP A 333 -5.02 9.11 -32.80
CA ASP A 333 -4.85 10.46 -32.29
C ASP A 333 -3.63 11.18 -32.93
N ASP A 334 -3.12 10.70 -34.07
CA ASP A 334 -1.96 11.24 -34.82
C ASP A 334 -0.72 11.47 -33.95
N PHE A 335 -0.47 10.53 -33.05
CA PHE A 335 0.62 10.56 -32.07
C PHE A 335 0.64 11.83 -31.18
N ALA A 336 -0.52 12.44 -30.93
CA ALA A 336 -0.65 13.66 -30.14
C ALA A 336 -0.01 13.55 -28.74
N ASP A 337 0.50 14.69 -28.25
CA ASP A 337 0.77 14.88 -26.83
C ASP A 337 -0.52 15.33 -26.14
N TYR A 338 -1.07 14.45 -25.30
CA TYR A 338 -2.36 14.67 -24.66
C TYR A 338 -2.37 15.82 -23.63
N LEU A 339 -1.22 16.38 -23.26
CA LEU A 339 -1.12 17.46 -22.28
C LEU A 339 -0.87 18.85 -22.91
N GLU A 340 -0.51 18.92 -24.19
CA GLU A 340 -0.31 20.19 -24.88
C GLU A 340 -1.66 20.68 -25.44
N GLU A 341 -2.26 21.68 -24.80
CA GLU A 341 -3.43 22.36 -25.34
C GLU A 341 -3.07 23.22 -26.55
N GLY A 342 -3.75 22.98 -27.67
CA GLY A 342 -4.07 24.07 -28.58
C GLY A 342 -2.99 24.46 -29.58
N ASN A 343 -2.25 23.50 -30.12
CA ASN A 343 -1.52 23.76 -31.36
C ASN A 343 -1.69 22.61 -32.37
N LEU A 344 -2.93 22.13 -32.54
CA LEU A 344 -3.29 21.24 -33.65
C LEU A 344 -2.97 21.87 -35.01
N ASP A 345 -2.95 23.20 -35.10
CA ASP A 345 -2.51 23.93 -36.30
C ASP A 345 -0.99 23.83 -36.56
N CYS A 346 -0.19 23.42 -35.57
CA CYS A 346 1.25 23.18 -35.75
C CYS A 346 1.62 21.70 -35.91
N LEU A 347 0.63 20.80 -36.05
CA LEU A 347 0.84 19.37 -36.32
C LEU A 347 0.61 18.99 -37.80
N ALA A 348 0.68 19.95 -38.73
CA ALA A 348 0.89 19.61 -40.13
C ALA A 348 2.16 18.73 -40.23
N GLY A 349 2.11 17.64 -41.01
CA GLY A 349 3.22 16.67 -41.13
C GLY A 349 4.59 17.30 -41.43
N ASP A 350 4.61 18.51 -41.99
CA ASP A 350 5.80 19.34 -42.20
C ASP A 350 6.53 19.71 -40.90
N ASN A 351 5.83 19.97 -39.79
CA ASN A 351 6.47 20.31 -38.52
C ASN A 351 7.04 19.09 -37.80
N VAL A 352 6.40 17.92 -37.93
CA VAL A 352 6.95 16.64 -37.45
C VAL A 352 8.19 16.27 -38.27
N LEU A 353 8.13 16.44 -39.60
CA LEU A 353 9.29 16.29 -40.47
C LEU A 353 10.39 17.29 -40.14
N GLN A 354 10.10 18.57 -39.86
CA GLN A 354 11.11 19.55 -39.42
C GLN A 354 11.73 19.18 -38.06
N ARG A 355 10.95 18.64 -37.12
CA ARG A 355 11.46 18.15 -35.82
C ARG A 355 12.36 16.93 -35.98
N VAL A 356 12.01 16.00 -36.88
CA VAL A 356 12.76 14.75 -37.15
C VAL A 356 13.99 15.00 -38.04
N LEU A 357 13.88 15.89 -39.02
CA LEU A 357 14.98 16.30 -39.90
C LEU A 357 15.92 17.30 -39.23
N GLY A 358 15.50 17.88 -38.11
CA GLY A 358 16.28 18.80 -37.30
C GLY A 358 16.37 20.18 -37.96
N GLU A 359 16.20 21.22 -37.14
CA GLU A 359 16.83 22.50 -37.42
C GLU A 359 18.34 22.25 -37.51
N THR A 360 18.81 22.06 -38.74
CA THR A 360 20.20 22.31 -39.06
C THR A 360 20.38 23.80 -38.82
N ASP A 361 21.16 24.14 -37.80
CA ASP A 361 21.65 25.51 -37.70
C ASP A 361 22.36 25.88 -39.01
N SER A 362 22.55 27.17 -39.27
CA SER A 362 23.23 27.67 -40.47
C SER A 362 24.70 27.17 -40.60
N GLN A 363 25.16 26.34 -39.66
CA GLN A 363 26.46 25.68 -39.63
C GLN A 363 26.39 24.16 -39.88
N GLY A 364 25.22 23.58 -40.13
CA GLY A 364 25.06 22.18 -40.49
C GLY A 364 25.26 21.19 -39.34
N GLN A 365 25.17 21.64 -38.08
CA GLN A 365 25.22 20.75 -36.92
C GLN A 365 23.82 20.35 -36.47
N VAL A 366 23.62 19.04 -36.35
CA VAL A 366 22.38 18.45 -35.83
C VAL A 366 22.34 18.66 -34.32
N ARG A 367 21.56 19.64 -33.87
CA ARG A 367 21.33 19.91 -32.45
C ARG A 367 20.41 18.84 -31.88
N ARG A 368 20.96 17.71 -31.43
CA ARG A 368 20.18 16.71 -30.67
C ARG A 368 19.66 17.38 -29.39
N GLN A 369 18.33 17.47 -29.24
CA GLN A 369 17.69 17.88 -27.98
C GLN A 369 17.95 16.81 -26.90
N SER A 370 19.12 16.87 -26.27
CA SER A 370 19.52 16.06 -25.13
C SER A 370 19.31 16.84 -23.82
N VAL A 371 18.10 17.37 -23.58
CA VAL A 371 17.85 18.27 -22.43
C VAL A 371 17.25 17.55 -21.22
N ILE A 372 16.65 16.37 -21.36
CA ILE A 372 16.04 15.66 -20.22
C ILE A 372 16.95 14.56 -19.64
N ILE A 373 17.85 13.97 -20.43
CA ILE A 373 18.72 12.87 -19.97
C ILE A 373 20.01 13.38 -19.29
N ALA A 374 20.56 14.53 -19.72
CA ALA A 374 21.83 15.05 -19.19
C ALA A 374 21.76 15.51 -17.72
N LYS A 375 20.55 15.80 -17.20
CA LYS A 375 20.37 16.17 -15.78
C LYS A 375 20.48 14.95 -14.84
N TRP A 376 20.30 13.74 -15.36
CA TRP A 376 20.34 12.49 -14.59
C TRP A 376 21.75 11.90 -14.40
N GLU A 377 22.66 12.08 -15.35
CA GLU A 377 24.01 11.51 -15.27
C GLU A 377 24.90 12.24 -14.24
N ASN A 378 24.59 13.49 -13.90
CA ASN A 378 25.43 14.30 -13.00
C ASN A 378 25.13 14.09 -11.50
N GLU A 379 24.01 13.44 -11.13
CA GLU A 379 23.63 13.22 -9.73
C GLU A 379 24.06 11.84 -9.18
N GLN A 380 24.69 10.96 -9.98
CA GLN A 380 25.18 9.66 -9.52
C GLN A 380 26.68 9.60 -9.18
N ASN A 381 27.45 10.68 -9.35
CA ASN A 381 28.86 10.72 -8.95
C ASN A 381 29.02 11.04 -7.45
N VAL A 382 28.73 10.06 -6.59
CA VAL A 382 29.22 10.02 -5.21
C VAL A 382 30.54 9.24 -5.20
N PRO A 383 31.64 9.77 -4.64
CA PRO A 383 32.93 9.10 -4.66
C PRO A 383 32.90 7.82 -3.79
N GLU A 384 33.33 6.70 -4.39
CA GLU A 384 33.50 5.41 -3.74
C GLU A 384 34.45 5.50 -2.54
N SER A 385 33.99 5.07 -1.36
CA SER A 385 34.87 4.79 -0.22
C SER A 385 35.47 3.39 -0.30
N PRO A 386 36.73 3.19 0.10
CA PRO A 386 37.50 2.00 -0.21
C PRO A 386 37.16 0.81 0.71
N GLY A 387 36.86 -0.32 0.06
CA GLY A 387 37.45 -1.64 0.33
C GLY A 387 37.31 -2.25 1.73
N ARG A 388 36.40 -3.22 1.89
CA ARG A 388 36.47 -4.22 2.96
C ARG A 388 36.51 -5.64 2.38
N ALA A 389 37.66 -6.28 2.58
CA ALA A 389 37.98 -7.62 2.09
C ALA A 389 37.05 -8.71 2.64
N ARG A 390 36.68 -9.66 1.77
CA ARG A 390 35.99 -10.92 2.09
C ARG A 390 37.00 -11.95 2.63
N PRO A 391 36.69 -12.71 3.70
CA PRO A 391 37.43 -13.92 4.01
C PRO A 391 36.89 -15.13 3.23
N ALA A 392 37.82 -16.02 2.89
CA ALA A 392 37.66 -17.22 2.09
C ALA A 392 36.80 -18.31 2.74
N SER A 393 36.09 -19.06 1.90
CA SER A 393 35.33 -20.26 2.26
C SER A 393 36.21 -21.51 2.24
N THR A 394 36.24 -22.26 3.35
CA THR A 394 36.78 -23.62 3.46
C THR A 394 35.64 -24.64 3.29
N PRO A 395 35.88 -25.81 2.65
CA PRO A 395 34.85 -26.84 2.47
C PRO A 395 34.82 -27.81 3.65
N THR A 396 33.64 -28.07 4.21
CA THR A 396 33.46 -29.05 5.29
C THR A 396 32.88 -30.34 4.73
N GLN A 397 33.63 -31.42 4.94
CA GLN A 397 33.28 -32.81 4.64
C GLN A 397 32.24 -33.34 5.64
N SER A 398 31.34 -34.20 5.15
CA SER A 398 30.47 -35.07 5.94
C SER A 398 31.26 -36.04 6.82
N PRO A 399 30.67 -36.49 7.95
CA PRO A 399 30.63 -37.93 8.14
C PRO A 399 29.27 -38.45 8.64
N ALA A 400 29.10 -39.74 8.35
CA ALA A 400 27.96 -40.58 8.66
C ALA A 400 27.96 -41.12 10.10
N ASN A 401 26.77 -41.58 10.50
CA ASN A 401 26.48 -42.66 11.46
C ASN A 401 26.98 -42.56 12.91
N ALA A 402 26.03 -42.51 13.85
CA ALA A 402 26.00 -43.43 14.99
C ALA A 402 24.62 -43.43 15.66
N ALA A 403 24.04 -44.63 15.76
CA ALA A 403 22.87 -44.94 16.57
C ALA A 403 23.16 -44.77 18.07
N ASN A 404 22.16 -44.41 18.87
CA ASN A 404 22.08 -44.93 20.23
C ASN A 404 20.69 -44.86 20.86
N ASN A 405 20.38 -45.97 21.53
CA ASN A 405 19.20 -46.31 22.31
C ASN A 405 18.90 -45.28 23.41
N ARG A 406 17.60 -45.03 23.68
CA ARG A 406 17.14 -44.64 25.02
C ARG A 406 15.73 -45.15 25.33
N VAL A 407 15.67 -45.84 26.47
CA VAL A 407 14.52 -46.41 27.19
C VAL A 407 13.58 -45.30 27.72
N PRO A 408 12.25 -45.50 27.77
CA PRO A 408 11.33 -44.53 28.39
C PRO A 408 11.21 -44.78 29.90
N LEU A 409 11.45 -43.74 30.70
CA LEU A 409 11.11 -43.73 32.12
C LEU A 409 9.85 -42.88 32.33
N ALA A 410 8.78 -43.53 32.76
CA ALA A 410 7.57 -42.89 33.26
C ALA A 410 7.86 -42.19 34.60
N LYS A 411 7.33 -40.97 34.81
CA LYS A 411 6.99 -40.46 36.14
C LYS A 411 5.78 -39.53 36.09
N LYS A 412 4.82 -39.89 36.95
CA LYS A 412 3.60 -39.22 37.41
C LYS A 412 3.98 -38.08 38.38
N LYS A 413 3.30 -36.93 38.33
CA LYS A 413 2.41 -36.40 39.40
C LYS A 413 2.05 -34.92 39.19
N ALA A 414 0.87 -34.61 39.71
CA ALA A 414 0.12 -33.36 39.71
C ALA A 414 0.73 -32.23 40.56
N ALA A 415 0.31 -31.01 40.27
CA ALA A 415 -0.08 -30.03 41.27
C ALA A 415 -1.02 -28.99 40.63
N ASP A 416 -2.13 -28.76 41.32
CA ASP A 416 -3.10 -27.69 41.10
C ASP A 416 -2.45 -26.32 41.32
N GLU A 417 -2.79 -25.34 40.47
CA GLU A 417 -2.70 -23.93 40.85
C GLU A 417 -3.83 -23.14 40.18
N VAL A 418 -4.83 -22.81 41.00
CA VAL A 418 -5.93 -21.90 40.66
C VAL A 418 -5.35 -20.49 40.59
N THR A 419 -5.06 -20.03 39.38
CA THR A 419 -4.78 -18.62 39.11
C THR A 419 -6.06 -17.94 38.63
N SER A 420 -6.58 -17.06 39.48
CA SER A 420 -7.59 -16.06 39.15
C SER A 420 -7.18 -15.31 37.88
N ARG A 421 -7.92 -15.53 36.79
CA ARG A 421 -7.76 -14.79 35.54
C ARG A 421 -8.54 -13.49 35.67
N ASN A 422 -7.83 -12.38 35.85
CA ASN A 422 -8.34 -11.08 35.41
C ASN A 422 -8.46 -11.14 33.89
N SER A 423 -9.68 -11.24 33.39
CA SER A 423 -10.01 -11.10 31.97
C SER A 423 -9.80 -9.64 31.57
N GLU A 424 -8.61 -9.31 31.06
CA GLU A 424 -8.40 -8.08 30.29
C GLU A 424 -9.27 -8.18 29.03
N SER A 425 -10.33 -7.38 28.99
CA SER A 425 -11.21 -7.21 27.84
C SER A 425 -10.48 -6.42 26.75
N THR A 426 -9.99 -7.12 25.73
CA THR A 426 -9.70 -6.50 24.42
C THR A 426 -11.02 -6.18 23.74
N ILE A 427 -11.31 -4.88 23.56
CA ILE A 427 -12.49 -4.40 22.82
C ILE A 427 -12.28 -4.69 21.33
N THR A 428 -13.09 -5.58 20.76
CA THR A 428 -13.13 -5.84 19.31
C THR A 428 -13.92 -4.75 18.60
N ALA A 429 -13.74 -4.60 17.28
CA ALA A 429 -14.57 -3.71 16.46
C ALA A 429 -16.08 -3.99 16.66
N ASP A 430 -16.46 -5.25 16.88
CA ASP A 430 -17.83 -5.66 17.22
C ASP A 430 -18.32 -5.12 18.58
N GLN A 431 -17.42 -4.98 19.56
CA GLN A 431 -17.72 -4.41 20.87
C GLN A 431 -17.80 -2.87 20.80
N LEU A 432 -16.99 -2.23 19.96
CA LEU A 432 -17.10 -0.80 19.65
C LEU A 432 -18.44 -0.52 18.94
N CYS A 433 -18.80 -1.34 17.95
CA CYS A 433 -20.10 -1.33 17.26
C CYS A 433 -21.27 -1.60 18.21
N SER A 434 -21.11 -2.51 19.20
CA SER A 434 -22.14 -2.73 20.23
C SER A 434 -22.30 -1.51 21.13
N LEU A 435 -21.21 -0.88 21.53
CA LEU A 435 -21.22 0.36 22.33
C LEU A 435 -22.00 1.49 21.64
N PHE A 436 -21.81 1.65 20.31
CA PHE A 436 -22.56 2.64 19.54
C PHE A 436 -24.02 2.23 19.24
N ARG A 437 -24.32 0.93 19.18
CA ARG A 437 -25.71 0.43 19.05
C ARG A 437 -26.51 0.55 20.35
N GLU A 438 -25.87 0.32 21.48
CA GLU A 438 -26.52 0.39 22.80
C GLU A 438 -26.84 1.83 23.22
N ARG A 439 -26.19 2.84 22.62
CA ARG A 439 -26.40 4.26 22.94
C ARG A 439 -26.60 5.13 21.69
N PRO A 440 -27.81 5.11 21.09
CA PRO A 440 -28.12 5.90 19.91
C PRO A 440 -28.06 7.42 20.14
N GLU A 441 -28.13 7.91 21.38
CA GLU A 441 -27.99 9.35 21.63
C GLU A 441 -26.59 9.89 21.30
N ILE A 442 -25.55 9.05 21.44
CA ILE A 442 -24.17 9.39 21.03
C ILE A 442 -24.09 9.56 19.52
N THR A 443 -24.88 8.76 18.82
CA THR A 443 -24.97 8.75 17.38
C THR A 443 -25.58 10.06 16.87
N ASP A 444 -26.71 10.47 17.43
CA ASP A 444 -27.43 11.66 16.98
C ASP A 444 -26.66 12.95 17.29
N MET A 445 -25.94 13.01 18.42
CA MET A 445 -25.09 14.16 18.74
C MET A 445 -23.92 14.34 17.76
N LEU A 446 -23.24 13.25 17.39
CA LEU A 446 -22.11 13.31 16.45
C LEU A 446 -22.56 13.69 15.04
N ALA A 447 -23.74 13.21 14.60
CA ALA A 447 -24.30 13.59 13.31
C ALA A 447 -24.63 15.08 13.23
N ASN A 448 -25.13 15.66 14.33
CA ASN A 448 -25.46 17.09 14.39
C ASN A 448 -24.19 17.97 14.43
N GLU A 449 -23.17 17.60 15.21
CA GLU A 449 -21.90 18.35 15.23
C GLU A 449 -21.16 18.28 13.90
N ILE A 450 -21.18 17.14 13.19
CA ILE A 450 -20.57 17.02 11.86
C ILE A 450 -21.32 17.90 10.85
N GLN A 451 -22.66 17.95 10.90
CA GLN A 451 -23.45 18.85 10.05
C GLN A 451 -23.19 20.33 10.34
N GLU A 452 -22.90 20.70 11.59
CA GLU A 452 -22.54 22.07 11.96
C GLU A 452 -21.10 22.45 11.55
N MET A 453 -20.21 21.47 11.37
CA MET A 453 -18.84 21.71 10.88
C MET A 453 -18.75 21.84 9.36
N ASP A 454 -19.68 21.22 8.62
CA ASP A 454 -19.76 21.29 7.16
C ASP A 454 -20.62 22.47 6.64
N ALA A 455 -21.30 23.19 7.53
CA ALA A 455 -22.10 24.39 7.24
C ALA A 455 -21.31 25.69 7.55
#